data_AF-A0A177QLZ9-F1
#
_entry.id   AF-A0A177QLZ9-F1
#
_cell.length_a   1.000
_cell.length_b   1.000
_cell.length_c   1.000
_cell.angle_alpha   90.00
_cell.angle_beta   90.00
_cell.angle_gamma   90.00
#
_symmetry.space_group_name_H-M   'P 1'
#
loop_
_entity.id
_entity.type
_entity.pdbx_description
1 polymer ?
#
loop_
_entity_poly.entity_id
_entity_poly.type
_entity_poly.pdbx_seq_one_letter_code
_entity_poly.pdbx_strand_id
1 'polypeptide(L)'
;MTIDAFSEREYQLWNQHGLKNIKPESLRYGEHPEGWDLIREVRRIVAPFVQQRVLEIGCGYGRVCAAFSPQQYIGVDINQQAIAKAKSLFPNYQFQCVNYLDKYPEADLVLAYTVFLHLSDDAIHGVLHSFTEDVQSIIVAEVMGKATWDKNFTENYASQEQFHSTHQRTPEDYERMLNQHGFYLFEETIKPYHYYPGSKIHFLHFKKNPQPPTILKLPQGLNDPYLNYENIYDDGWVSSQFSITLFNPHKQAKLFIKGMYPLISETQEKKLSITVTAQGETLLLSEVQPGIFDIAGAQVLPKGLYHLKINTHAAISLPEPDGRAVGFLLQKIGFI
;
A
#
# COMPACT_ATOMS: atom_id res chain seq x y z
N MET A 1 -3.65 10.01 27.83
CA MET A 1 -2.20 9.96 27.61
C MET A 1 -1.99 10.19 26.12
N THR A 2 -1.17 11.15 25.72
CA THR A 2 -0.85 11.38 24.30
C THR A 2 0.11 10.29 23.81
N ILE A 3 0.02 9.95 22.53
CA ILE A 3 0.90 8.98 21.84
C ILE A 3 2.41 9.30 22.10
N ASP A 4 2.74 10.57 22.35
CA ASP A 4 4.09 11.08 22.59
C ASP A 4 4.79 10.52 23.85
N ALA A 5 4.08 10.33 24.97
CA ALA A 5 4.76 9.95 26.22
C ALA A 5 5.16 8.46 26.26
N PHE A 6 4.49 7.61 25.49
CA PHE A 6 4.74 6.17 25.46
C PHE A 6 5.84 5.81 24.45
N SER A 7 5.86 6.49 23.30
CA SER A 7 6.92 6.34 22.29
C SER A 7 8.29 6.76 22.82
N GLU A 8 8.36 7.74 23.72
CA GLU A 8 9.61 8.22 24.31
C GLU A 8 10.29 7.15 25.19
N ARG A 9 9.52 6.32 25.91
CA ARG A 9 10.06 5.24 26.73
C ARG A 9 10.63 4.10 25.87
N GLU A 10 9.90 3.69 24.84
CA GLU A 10 10.37 2.68 23.87
C GLU A 10 11.60 3.19 23.11
N TYR A 11 11.59 4.46 22.68
CA TYR A 11 12.73 5.15 22.06
C TYR A 11 13.98 5.12 22.95
N GLN A 12 13.83 5.48 24.23
CA GLN A 12 14.94 5.52 25.18
C GLN A 12 15.51 4.12 25.43
N LEU A 13 14.67 3.10 25.57
CA LEU A 13 15.10 1.71 25.72
C LEU A 13 16.04 1.30 24.57
N TRP A 14 15.61 1.51 23.33
CA TRP A 14 16.39 1.07 22.16
C TRP A 14 17.66 1.88 21.93
N ASN A 15 17.66 3.18 22.23
CA ASN A 15 18.86 4.01 22.08
C ASN A 15 19.88 3.81 23.21
N GLN A 16 19.46 3.50 24.44
CA GLN A 16 20.38 3.36 25.58
C GLN A 16 21.11 2.01 25.59
N HIS A 17 20.49 0.95 25.06
CA HIS A 17 21.07 -0.41 25.08
C HIS A 17 22.01 -0.72 23.91
N GLY A 18 22.27 0.24 23.02
CA GLY A 18 23.18 0.07 21.88
C GLY A 18 22.76 -1.11 21.01
N LEU A 19 23.69 -2.01 20.69
CA LEU A 19 23.43 -3.15 19.78
C LEU A 19 22.88 -4.41 20.47
N LYS A 20 22.81 -4.43 21.81
CA LYS A 20 22.57 -5.66 22.59
C LYS A 20 21.20 -6.29 22.34
N ASN A 21 20.22 -5.49 21.97
CA ASN A 21 18.83 -5.95 21.84
C ASN A 21 18.40 -6.21 20.39
N ILE A 22 19.27 -5.95 19.41
CA ILE A 22 18.92 -6.07 17.97
C ILE A 22 18.68 -7.53 17.57
N LYS A 23 19.34 -8.47 18.24
CA LYS A 23 19.07 -9.90 18.09
C LYS A 23 19.37 -10.63 19.39
N PRO A 24 18.77 -11.82 19.60
CA PRO A 24 19.19 -12.69 20.68
C PRO A 24 20.66 -13.13 20.50
N GLU A 25 21.43 -13.10 21.57
CA GLU A 25 22.80 -13.62 21.57
C GLU A 25 22.76 -15.16 21.61
N SER A 26 23.35 -15.81 20.60
CA SER A 26 23.41 -17.27 20.54
C SER A 26 24.81 -17.77 20.21
N LEU A 27 25.43 -18.51 21.12
CA LEU A 27 26.67 -19.24 20.83
C LEU A 27 26.46 -20.35 19.79
N ARG A 28 25.26 -20.94 19.76
CA ARG A 28 24.92 -22.03 18.85
C ARG A 28 24.58 -21.55 17.43
N TYR A 29 23.89 -20.42 17.32
CA TYR A 29 23.32 -19.94 16.07
C TYR A 29 23.96 -18.65 15.53
N GLY A 30 24.84 -18.00 16.29
CA GLY A 30 25.63 -16.84 15.85
C GLY A 30 24.76 -15.68 15.35
N GLU A 31 24.95 -15.30 14.09
CA GLU A 31 24.22 -14.23 13.40
C GLU A 31 22.82 -14.63 12.90
N HIS A 32 22.46 -15.91 13.05
CA HIS A 32 21.24 -16.49 12.48
C HIS A 32 20.45 -17.30 13.54
N PRO A 33 19.88 -16.65 14.58
CA PRO A 33 19.04 -17.30 15.59
C PRO A 33 17.86 -18.09 15.00
N GLU A 34 17.46 -17.77 13.77
CA GLU A 34 16.50 -18.52 12.99
C GLU A 34 16.91 -19.99 12.81
N GLY A 35 18.23 -20.23 12.69
CA GLY A 35 18.84 -21.54 12.46
C GLY A 35 18.74 -22.03 11.01
N TRP A 36 18.51 -21.10 10.07
CA TRP A 36 18.52 -21.28 8.62
C TRP A 36 19.02 -20.01 7.93
N ASP A 37 19.24 -20.09 6.61
CA ASP A 37 19.74 -18.96 5.80
C ASP A 37 18.65 -17.90 5.62
N LEU A 38 18.70 -16.88 6.48
CA LEU A 38 17.73 -15.78 6.49
C LEU A 38 17.67 -15.03 5.16
N ILE A 39 18.83 -14.71 4.59
CA ILE A 39 18.92 -13.93 3.35
C ILE A 39 18.28 -14.71 2.19
N ARG A 40 18.57 -16.01 2.08
CA ARG A 40 17.98 -16.85 1.05
C ARG A 40 16.46 -16.93 1.17
N GLU A 41 15.95 -17.05 2.38
CA GLU A 41 14.51 -17.17 2.57
C GLU A 41 13.78 -15.85 2.31
N VAL A 42 14.31 -14.72 2.79
CA VAL A 42 13.75 -13.40 2.46
C VAL A 42 13.80 -13.18 0.94
N ARG A 43 14.92 -13.49 0.27
CA ARG A 43 15.01 -13.43 -1.20
C ARG A 43 13.93 -14.24 -1.90
N ARG A 44 13.60 -15.43 -1.40
CA ARG A 44 12.54 -16.28 -1.96
C ARG A 44 11.18 -15.62 -1.83
N ILE A 45 10.88 -15.06 -0.67
CA ILE A 45 9.59 -14.41 -0.36
C ILE A 45 9.43 -13.12 -1.17
N VAL A 46 10.50 -12.33 -1.29
CA VAL A 46 10.47 -11.05 -2.01
C VAL A 46 10.81 -11.18 -3.50
N ALA A 47 11.07 -12.40 -4.00
CA ALA A 47 11.40 -12.65 -5.41
C ALA A 47 10.42 -12.02 -6.41
N PRO A 48 9.09 -12.01 -6.17
CA PRO A 48 8.14 -11.33 -7.05
C PRO A 48 8.29 -9.80 -7.08
N PHE A 49 9.03 -9.21 -6.13
CA PHE A 49 9.16 -7.78 -5.88
C PHE A 49 10.57 -7.24 -6.06
N VAL A 50 11.48 -8.03 -6.65
CA VAL A 50 12.91 -7.67 -6.80
C VAL A 50 13.17 -6.39 -7.61
N GLN A 51 12.15 -5.84 -8.29
CA GLN A 51 12.26 -4.58 -9.02
C GLN A 51 11.69 -3.38 -8.25
N GLN A 52 11.05 -3.60 -7.11
CA GLN A 52 10.39 -2.58 -6.31
C GLN A 52 11.34 -1.89 -5.35
N ARG A 53 11.01 -0.66 -4.96
CA ARG A 53 11.66 0.03 -3.83
C ARG A 53 11.19 -0.60 -2.52
N VAL A 54 12.14 -0.95 -1.67
CA VAL A 54 11.94 -1.63 -0.40
C VAL A 54 12.36 -0.73 0.75
N LEU A 55 11.45 -0.53 1.69
CA LEU A 55 11.71 0.05 3.00
C LEU A 55 11.73 -1.07 4.05
N GLU A 56 12.84 -1.24 4.75
CA GLU A 56 12.92 -2.11 5.94
C GLU A 56 12.80 -1.25 7.21
N ILE A 57 11.71 -1.42 7.97
CA ILE A 57 11.50 -0.75 9.26
C ILE A 57 12.14 -1.60 10.36
N GLY A 58 12.95 -0.99 11.21
CA GLY A 58 13.70 -1.71 12.25
C GLY A 58 14.84 -2.56 11.69
N CYS A 59 15.58 -2.02 10.72
CA CYS A 59 16.62 -2.76 10.01
C CYS A 59 17.84 -3.14 10.89
N GLY A 60 17.94 -2.59 12.11
CA GLY A 60 19.06 -2.77 13.00
C GLY A 60 20.38 -2.36 12.34
N TYR A 61 21.34 -3.29 12.29
CA TYR A 61 22.61 -3.08 11.56
C TYR A 61 22.61 -3.69 10.15
N GLY A 62 21.44 -3.92 9.56
CA GLY A 62 21.28 -4.35 8.17
C GLY A 62 21.40 -5.85 7.92
N ARG A 63 21.03 -6.72 8.87
CA ARG A 63 21.15 -8.18 8.71
C ARG A 63 20.43 -8.73 7.49
N VAL A 64 19.36 -8.08 7.05
CA VAL A 64 18.49 -8.55 5.95
C VAL A 64 18.77 -7.81 4.64
N CYS A 65 19.49 -6.68 4.65
CA CYS A 65 19.66 -5.81 3.47
C CYS A 65 20.22 -6.56 2.24
N ALA A 66 21.09 -7.54 2.44
CA ALA A 66 21.68 -8.34 1.38
C ALA A 66 20.64 -9.18 0.60
N ALA A 67 19.41 -9.31 1.08
CA ALA A 67 18.33 -9.92 0.34
C ALA A 67 17.86 -9.07 -0.86
N PHE A 68 18.28 -7.80 -0.93
CA PHE A 68 17.80 -6.82 -1.90
C PHE A 68 18.97 -6.20 -2.70
N SER A 69 18.62 -5.52 -3.80
CA SER A 69 19.58 -4.68 -4.51
C SER A 69 19.83 -3.38 -3.73
N PRO A 70 21.08 -2.90 -3.57
CA PRO A 70 21.36 -1.68 -2.82
C PRO A 70 20.64 -0.43 -3.35
N GLN A 71 20.38 -0.36 -4.66
CA GLN A 71 19.69 0.78 -5.27
C GLN A 71 18.19 0.84 -4.96
N GLN A 72 17.61 -0.29 -4.57
CA GLN A 72 16.19 -0.43 -4.30
C GLN A 72 15.89 -0.52 -2.81
N TYR A 73 16.91 -0.57 -1.95
CA TYR A 73 16.74 -0.80 -0.53
C TYR A 73 17.07 0.45 0.29
N ILE A 74 16.21 0.73 1.26
CA ILE A 74 16.51 1.63 2.36
C ILE A 74 16.13 0.98 3.69
N GLY A 75 17.09 0.88 4.60
CA GLY A 75 16.87 0.44 5.97
C GLY A 75 16.69 1.63 6.89
N VAL A 76 15.66 1.60 7.73
CA VAL A 76 15.46 2.60 8.78
C VAL A 76 15.46 1.95 10.15
N ASP A 77 16.01 2.65 11.13
CA ASP A 77 16.01 2.22 12.53
C ASP A 77 16.05 3.44 13.43
N ILE A 78 15.54 3.31 14.65
CA ILE A 78 15.54 4.38 15.64
C ILE A 78 16.88 4.49 16.37
N ASN A 79 17.67 3.41 16.34
CA ASN A 79 18.94 3.29 17.03
C ASN A 79 20.08 3.80 16.15
N GLN A 80 20.63 4.96 16.54
CA GLN A 80 21.70 5.62 15.78
C GLN A 80 22.97 4.77 15.68
N GLN A 81 23.29 3.99 16.72
CA GLN A 81 24.47 3.11 16.73
C GLN A 81 24.29 1.93 15.76
N ALA A 82 23.08 1.39 15.67
CA ALA A 82 22.72 0.35 14.72
C ALA A 82 22.90 0.83 13.28
N ILE A 83 22.39 2.03 12.98
CA ILE A 83 22.54 2.68 11.66
C ILE A 83 24.00 2.98 11.33
N ALA A 84 24.78 3.48 12.29
CA ALA A 84 26.21 3.71 12.08
C ALA A 84 26.95 2.41 11.71
N LYS A 85 26.63 1.31 12.42
CA LYS A 85 27.17 -0.01 12.11
C LYS A 85 26.70 -0.52 10.75
N ALA A 86 25.42 -0.35 10.40
CA ALA A 86 24.87 -0.75 9.10
C ALA A 86 25.63 -0.08 7.95
N LYS A 87 25.82 1.24 8.03
CA LYS A 87 26.57 2.02 7.03
C LYS A 87 28.02 1.56 6.90
N SER A 88 28.66 1.20 8.02
CA SER A 88 30.02 0.68 8.00
C SER A 88 30.13 -0.71 7.38
N LEU A 89 29.15 -1.59 7.62
CA LEU A 89 29.17 -2.97 7.10
C LEU A 89 28.73 -3.04 5.63
N PHE A 90 27.83 -2.15 5.23
CA PHE A 90 27.15 -2.20 3.94
C PHE A 90 27.18 -0.82 3.25
N PRO A 91 28.37 -0.32 2.86
CA PRO A 91 28.55 1.07 2.38
C PRO A 91 27.81 1.40 1.08
N ASN A 92 27.40 0.38 0.32
CA ASN A 92 26.63 0.55 -0.92
C ASN A 92 25.11 0.65 -0.69
N TYR A 93 24.63 0.36 0.52
CA TYR A 93 23.21 0.40 0.88
C TYR A 93 22.86 1.71 1.59
N GLN A 94 21.58 2.08 1.54
CA GLN A 94 21.08 3.27 2.20
C GLN A 94 20.50 2.94 3.58
N PHE A 95 20.91 3.71 4.59
CA PHE A 95 20.39 3.59 5.95
C PHE A 95 20.10 4.95 6.56
N GLN A 96 18.98 5.08 7.28
CA GLN A 96 18.57 6.32 7.95
C GLN A 96 18.13 6.07 9.39
N CYS A 97 18.48 7.01 10.26
CA CYS A 97 17.95 7.02 11.62
C CYS A 97 16.61 7.77 11.60
N VAL A 98 15.50 7.10 11.90
CA VAL A 98 14.14 7.64 11.76
C VAL A 98 13.33 7.30 13.01
N ASN A 99 12.56 8.26 13.56
CA ASN A 99 11.65 7.99 14.67
C ASN A 99 10.35 7.35 14.15
N TYR A 100 9.66 6.57 14.98
CA TYR A 100 8.48 5.81 14.59
C TYR A 100 7.33 6.65 14.03
N LEU A 101 7.22 7.92 14.46
CA LEU A 101 6.18 8.86 14.04
C LEU A 101 6.63 9.82 12.93
N ASP A 102 7.90 9.76 12.54
CA ASP A 102 8.39 10.57 11.43
C ASP A 102 7.88 10.04 10.09
N LYS A 103 7.91 10.89 9.07
CA LYS A 103 7.59 10.45 7.71
C LYS A 103 8.65 9.47 7.21
N TYR A 104 8.22 8.26 6.86
CA TYR A 104 9.09 7.26 6.26
C TYR A 104 9.42 7.58 4.79
N PRO A 105 10.57 7.09 4.28
CA PRO A 105 10.87 7.10 2.86
C PRO A 105 9.79 6.36 2.04
N GLU A 106 9.52 6.84 0.83
CA GLU A 106 8.59 6.18 -0.08
C GLU A 106 9.13 4.83 -0.55
N ALA A 107 8.26 3.81 -0.54
CA ALA A 107 8.58 2.47 -1.01
C ALA A 107 7.32 1.81 -1.59
N ASP A 108 7.53 0.82 -2.45
CA ASP A 108 6.43 0.03 -3.01
C ASP A 108 6.17 -1.21 -2.13
N LEU A 109 7.21 -1.70 -1.44
CA LEU A 109 7.19 -2.79 -0.46
C LEU A 109 7.77 -2.32 0.89
N VAL A 110 7.07 -2.63 1.98
CA VAL A 110 7.59 -2.50 3.35
C VAL A 110 7.90 -3.87 3.94
N LEU A 111 9.08 -4.03 4.54
CA LEU A 111 9.46 -5.18 5.34
C LEU A 111 9.59 -4.76 6.80
N ALA A 112 8.91 -5.49 7.68
CA ALA A 112 9.02 -5.39 9.13
C ALA A 112 9.48 -6.74 9.67
N TYR A 113 10.78 -6.92 9.90
CA TYR A 113 11.35 -8.17 10.39
C TYR A 113 11.65 -8.04 11.89
N THR A 114 10.89 -8.77 12.72
CA THR A 114 11.02 -8.82 14.18
C THR A 114 11.05 -7.43 14.85
N VAL A 115 10.14 -6.53 14.45
CA VAL A 115 10.15 -5.11 14.86
C VAL A 115 8.83 -4.64 15.47
N PHE A 116 7.69 -4.94 14.84
CA PHE A 116 6.37 -4.52 15.29
C PHE A 116 5.95 -5.22 16.58
N LEU A 117 6.48 -6.41 16.84
CA LEU A 117 6.36 -7.06 18.14
C LEU A 117 6.92 -6.18 19.28
N HIS A 118 7.78 -5.20 19.03
CA HIS A 118 8.28 -4.28 20.06
C HIS A 118 7.43 -3.03 20.27
N LEU A 119 6.37 -2.85 19.49
CA LEU A 119 5.48 -1.69 19.54
C LEU A 119 4.19 -2.03 20.26
N SER A 120 3.76 -1.16 21.16
CA SER A 120 2.41 -1.19 21.73
C SER A 120 1.31 -1.08 20.68
N ASP A 121 0.08 -1.47 21.04
CA ASP A 121 -1.07 -1.38 20.13
C ASP A 121 -1.32 0.07 19.69
N ASP A 122 -1.15 1.04 20.60
CA ASP A 122 -1.27 2.46 20.24
C ASP A 122 -0.15 2.90 19.28
N ALA A 123 1.10 2.49 19.55
CA ALA A 123 2.25 2.86 18.73
C ALA A 123 2.20 2.26 17.32
N ILE A 124 1.84 0.97 17.20
CA ILE A 124 1.78 0.30 15.90
C ILE A 124 0.73 0.94 14.98
N HIS A 125 -0.41 1.39 15.52
CA HIS A 125 -1.40 2.10 14.71
C HIS A 125 -0.84 3.40 14.10
N GLY A 126 -0.07 4.18 14.87
CA GLY A 126 0.62 5.36 14.35
C GLY A 126 1.64 5.03 13.26
N VAL A 127 2.43 3.98 13.49
CA VAL A 127 3.41 3.49 12.52
C VAL A 127 2.73 3.02 11.24
N LEU A 128 1.71 2.16 11.31
CA LEU A 128 0.96 1.72 10.13
C LEU A 128 0.36 2.89 9.36
N HIS A 129 -0.22 3.88 10.05
CA HIS A 129 -0.79 5.06 9.41
C HIS A 129 0.25 5.86 8.61
N SER A 130 1.50 5.93 9.07
CA SER A 130 2.55 6.75 8.47
C SER A 130 3.04 6.29 7.09
N PHE A 131 2.84 5.02 6.72
CA PHE A 131 3.36 4.47 5.44
C PHE A 131 2.31 3.72 4.58
N THR A 132 1.17 3.32 5.16
CA THR A 132 0.17 2.50 4.44
C THR A 132 -0.50 3.22 3.27
N GLU A 133 -0.47 4.55 3.22
CA GLU A 133 -1.06 5.32 2.12
C GLU A 133 -0.35 5.11 0.79
N ASP A 134 0.98 4.98 0.79
CA ASP A 134 1.81 5.00 -0.42
C ASP A 134 2.39 3.63 -0.80
N VAL A 135 2.36 2.67 0.12
CA VAL A 135 2.87 1.30 -0.11
C VAL A 135 1.82 0.42 -0.83
N GLN A 136 2.28 -0.57 -1.60
CA GLN A 136 1.43 -1.57 -2.27
C GLN A 136 1.46 -2.94 -1.60
N SER A 137 2.56 -3.27 -0.91
CA SER A 137 2.73 -4.55 -0.24
C SER A 137 3.48 -4.39 1.07
N ILE A 138 3.12 -5.21 2.06
CA ILE A 138 3.73 -5.19 3.39
C ILE A 138 4.05 -6.63 3.77
N ILE A 139 5.26 -6.88 4.26
CA ILE A 139 5.66 -8.15 4.84
C ILE A 139 5.96 -7.93 6.31
N VAL A 140 5.20 -8.61 7.16
CA VAL A 140 5.46 -8.69 8.60
C VAL A 140 6.04 -10.06 8.91
N ALA A 141 7.27 -10.09 9.42
CA ALA A 141 8.04 -11.32 9.62
C ALA A 141 8.46 -11.44 11.09
N GLU A 142 7.69 -12.18 11.91
CA GLU A 142 7.86 -12.18 13.37
C GLU A 142 7.53 -13.52 14.02
N VAL A 143 8.10 -13.75 15.21
CA VAL A 143 7.74 -14.92 16.03
C VAL A 143 6.35 -14.67 16.61
N MET A 144 5.36 -15.49 16.23
CA MET A 144 3.95 -15.29 16.58
C MET A 144 3.36 -16.49 17.33
N GLY A 145 2.30 -16.24 18.09
CA GLY A 145 1.44 -17.26 18.71
C GLY A 145 1.61 -17.45 20.22
N LYS A 146 0.49 -17.53 20.93
CA LYS A 146 0.40 -17.66 22.41
C LYS A 146 1.06 -18.93 22.98
N ALA A 147 1.14 -20.00 22.19
CA ALA A 147 1.71 -21.29 22.61
C ALA A 147 3.25 -21.34 22.54
N THR A 148 3.89 -20.35 21.91
CA THR A 148 5.35 -20.33 21.73
C THR A 148 6.11 -19.92 23.00
N TRP A 149 5.37 -19.48 24.03
CA TRP A 149 5.93 -18.99 25.30
C TRP A 149 5.16 -19.59 26.48
N ASP A 150 5.36 -20.89 26.72
CA ASP A 150 4.87 -21.59 27.93
C ASP A 150 5.26 -20.82 29.21
N LYS A 151 4.55 -21.01 30.32
CA LYS A 151 4.86 -20.38 31.63
C LYS A 151 6.31 -20.65 32.08
N ASN A 152 6.86 -21.80 31.71
CA ASN A 152 8.27 -22.16 31.96
C ASN A 152 9.27 -21.33 31.12
N PHE A 153 8.82 -20.77 29.98
CA PHE A 153 9.59 -19.87 29.14
C PHE A 153 9.65 -18.46 29.74
N THR A 154 8.50 -17.97 30.22
CA THR A 154 8.39 -16.67 30.89
C THR A 154 9.10 -16.66 32.24
N GLU A 155 9.10 -17.73 33.03
CA GLU A 155 9.84 -17.74 34.30
C GLU A 155 11.38 -17.72 34.14
N ASN A 156 11.93 -18.29 33.05
CA ASN A 156 13.38 -18.31 32.80
C ASN A 156 13.90 -17.11 31.98
N TYR A 157 13.04 -16.45 31.18
CA TYR A 157 13.45 -15.33 30.31
C TYR A 157 12.74 -14.00 30.62
N ALA A 158 11.58 -13.99 31.28
CA ALA A 158 10.90 -12.74 31.70
C ALA A 158 11.50 -12.10 32.95
N SER A 159 12.52 -12.71 33.56
CA SER A 159 13.37 -12.05 34.56
C SER A 159 14.46 -11.16 33.92
N GLN A 160 14.61 -11.19 32.60
CA GLN A 160 15.44 -10.24 31.86
C GLN A 160 14.58 -9.07 31.38
N GLU A 161 14.91 -7.85 31.82
CA GLU A 161 14.22 -6.60 31.45
C GLU A 161 13.97 -6.45 29.93
N GLN A 162 14.72 -7.15 29.09
CA GLN A 162 14.60 -7.23 27.63
C GLN A 162 13.26 -7.77 27.13
N PHE A 163 12.56 -8.63 27.88
CA PHE A 163 11.33 -9.30 27.42
C PHE A 163 10.03 -8.53 27.71
N HIS A 164 10.08 -7.45 28.48
CA HIS A 164 8.88 -6.69 28.87
C HIS A 164 8.27 -5.83 27.76
N SER A 165 8.85 -5.80 26.56
CA SER A 165 8.38 -4.96 25.44
C SER A 165 7.79 -5.73 24.25
N THR A 166 7.70 -7.07 24.31
CA THR A 166 7.17 -7.84 23.17
C THR A 166 5.64 -8.02 23.24
N HIS A 167 4.92 -7.38 22.34
CA HIS A 167 3.48 -7.49 22.14
C HIS A 167 3.14 -8.76 21.35
N GLN A 168 2.41 -9.66 22.00
CA GLN A 168 2.07 -10.98 21.46
C GLN A 168 0.88 -10.90 20.49
N ARG A 169 1.16 -10.61 19.22
CA ARG A 169 0.14 -10.59 18.16
C ARG A 169 0.07 -11.93 17.43
N THR A 170 -1.13 -12.30 16.99
CA THR A 170 -1.36 -13.42 16.06
C THR A 170 -1.47 -12.91 14.62
N PRO A 171 -1.43 -13.79 13.62
CA PRO A 171 -1.73 -13.40 12.23
C PRO A 171 -3.08 -12.68 12.07
N GLU A 172 -4.11 -13.11 12.80
CA GLU A 172 -5.44 -12.50 12.77
C GLU A 172 -5.45 -11.07 13.36
N ASP A 173 -4.58 -10.79 14.34
CA ASP A 173 -4.42 -9.43 14.87
C ASP A 173 -3.83 -8.50 13.81
N TYR A 174 -2.79 -8.95 13.09
CA TYR A 174 -2.20 -8.21 11.98
C TYR A 174 -3.18 -8.02 10.82
N GLU A 175 -3.94 -9.06 10.47
CA GLU A 175 -4.97 -8.97 9.44
C GLU A 175 -6.03 -7.93 9.80
N ARG A 176 -6.55 -7.95 11.03
CA ARG A 176 -7.52 -6.94 11.49
C ARG A 176 -6.95 -5.53 11.42
N MET A 177 -5.70 -5.32 11.86
CA MET A 177 -5.06 -4.00 11.81
C MET A 177 -4.86 -3.53 10.38
N LEU A 178 -4.27 -4.34 9.50
CA LEU A 178 -3.94 -3.94 8.13
C LEU A 178 -5.17 -3.82 7.22
N ASN A 179 -6.26 -4.55 7.51
CA ASN A 179 -7.53 -4.39 6.81
C ASN A 179 -8.14 -2.99 7.02
N GLN A 180 -7.95 -2.38 8.20
CA GLN A 180 -8.36 -0.98 8.43
C GLN A 180 -7.61 0.02 7.53
N HIS A 181 -6.44 -0.37 7.02
CA HIS A 181 -5.64 0.41 6.07
C HIS A 181 -5.83 -0.03 4.62
N GLY A 182 -6.83 -0.87 4.35
CA GLY A 182 -7.15 -1.34 3.01
C GLY A 182 -6.15 -2.36 2.49
N PHE A 183 -5.65 -3.26 3.34
CA PHE A 183 -4.83 -4.41 2.93
C PHE A 183 -5.54 -5.73 3.27
N TYR A 184 -5.22 -6.79 2.52
CA TYR A 184 -5.65 -8.15 2.83
C TYR A 184 -4.43 -9.08 2.92
N LEU A 185 -4.53 -10.12 3.74
CA LEU A 185 -3.50 -11.16 3.81
C LEU A 185 -3.51 -11.95 2.50
N PHE A 186 -2.44 -11.83 1.72
CA PHE A 186 -2.29 -12.51 0.44
C PHE A 186 -1.67 -13.90 0.59
N GLU A 187 -0.65 -14.01 1.44
CA GLU A 187 0.09 -15.24 1.66
C GLU A 187 0.68 -15.27 3.07
N GLU A 188 0.75 -16.47 3.66
CA GLU A 188 1.45 -16.73 4.90
C GLU A 188 2.48 -17.84 4.67
N THR A 189 3.74 -17.58 5.02
CA THR A 189 4.78 -18.60 5.11
C THR A 189 5.22 -18.77 6.56
N ILE A 190 5.30 -20.00 7.03
CA ILE A 190 5.70 -20.32 8.41
C ILE A 190 7.00 -21.11 8.42
N LYS A 191 7.93 -20.74 9.30
CA LYS A 191 9.19 -21.46 9.53
C LYS A 191 9.44 -21.72 11.01
N PRO A 192 10.13 -22.82 11.36
CA PRO A 192 10.61 -22.98 12.73
C PRO A 192 11.62 -21.88 13.06
N TYR A 193 11.61 -21.41 14.31
CA TYR A 193 12.59 -20.45 14.81
C TYR A 193 13.44 -21.11 15.89
N HIS A 194 14.67 -21.50 15.54
CA HIS A 194 15.44 -22.47 16.33
C HIS A 194 15.97 -21.94 17.67
N TYR A 195 16.14 -20.62 17.80
CA TYR A 195 16.60 -20.02 19.05
C TYR A 195 15.59 -20.20 20.20
N TYR A 196 14.29 -20.18 19.90
CA TYR A 196 13.23 -20.42 20.88
C TYR A 196 12.53 -21.75 20.55
N PRO A 197 12.87 -22.86 21.25
CA PRO A 197 12.35 -24.19 20.91
C PRO A 197 10.82 -24.23 20.83
N GLY A 198 10.30 -24.83 19.77
CA GLY A 198 8.84 -24.94 19.53
C GLY A 198 8.19 -23.68 18.95
N SER A 199 8.92 -22.56 18.86
CA SER A 199 8.43 -21.34 18.25
C SER A 199 8.50 -21.37 16.71
N LYS A 200 7.68 -20.51 16.10
CA LYS A 200 7.62 -20.33 14.66
C LYS A 200 7.68 -18.85 14.32
N ILE A 201 8.40 -18.51 13.25
CA ILE A 201 8.33 -17.20 12.63
C ILE A 201 7.35 -17.26 11.46
N HIS A 202 6.46 -16.28 11.42
CA HIS A 202 5.45 -16.12 10.39
C HIS A 202 5.88 -14.98 9.50
N PHE A 203 5.87 -15.21 8.19
CA PHE A 203 6.00 -14.20 7.15
C PHE A 203 4.62 -13.95 6.57
N LEU A 204 3.96 -12.91 7.06
CA LEU A 204 2.65 -12.48 6.62
C LEU A 204 2.82 -11.45 5.51
N HIS A 205 2.38 -11.79 4.31
CA HIS A 205 2.45 -10.92 3.16
C HIS A 205 1.07 -10.35 2.87
N PHE A 206 0.95 -9.03 3.04
CA PHE A 206 -0.24 -8.26 2.80
C PHE A 206 -0.14 -7.50 1.49
N LYS A 207 -1.23 -7.49 0.73
CA LYS A 207 -1.38 -6.66 -0.47
C LYS A 207 -2.45 -5.63 -0.25
N LYS A 208 -2.24 -4.45 -0.83
CA LYS A 208 -3.27 -3.41 -0.84
C LYS A 208 -4.49 -3.93 -1.59
N ASN A 209 -5.67 -3.68 -1.03
CA ASN A 209 -6.94 -3.99 -1.67
C ASN A 209 -6.93 -3.32 -3.04
N PRO A 210 -7.13 -4.09 -4.10
CA PRO A 210 -7.15 -3.52 -5.43
C PRO A 210 -8.25 -2.46 -5.51
N GLN A 211 -7.92 -1.32 -6.12
CA GLN A 211 -8.82 -0.19 -6.29
C GLN A 211 -9.17 -0.04 -7.77
N PRO A 212 -10.37 0.46 -8.10
CA PRO A 212 -10.67 0.89 -9.46
C PRO A 212 -9.65 1.94 -9.93
N PRO A 213 -9.43 2.07 -11.25
CA PRO A 213 -8.42 2.98 -11.75
C PRO A 213 -8.71 4.43 -11.37
N THR A 214 -7.65 5.21 -11.14
CA THR A 214 -7.76 6.67 -10.98
C THR A 214 -8.05 7.37 -12.29
N ILE A 215 -7.51 6.81 -13.37
CA ILE A 215 -7.66 7.30 -14.74
C ILE A 215 -7.96 6.09 -15.62
N LEU A 216 -9.13 6.08 -16.24
CA LEU A 216 -9.45 5.14 -17.30
C LEU A 216 -9.02 5.71 -18.65
N LYS A 217 -8.28 4.93 -19.44
CA LYS A 217 -7.94 5.22 -20.85
C LYS A 217 -8.61 4.16 -21.73
N LEU A 218 -9.41 4.57 -22.71
CA LEU A 218 -10.14 3.63 -23.56
C LEU A 218 -9.50 3.44 -24.94
N PRO A 219 -9.68 2.26 -25.55
CA PRO A 219 -10.46 1.12 -25.04
C PRO A 219 -9.69 0.22 -24.05
N GLN A 220 -8.36 0.33 -23.98
CA GLN A 220 -7.51 -0.67 -23.30
C GLN A 220 -7.85 -0.85 -21.81
N GLY A 221 -8.24 0.23 -21.14
CA GLY A 221 -8.58 0.23 -19.72
C GLY A 221 -9.86 -0.53 -19.37
N LEU A 222 -10.70 -0.90 -20.34
CA LEU A 222 -11.88 -1.72 -20.07
C LEU A 222 -11.53 -3.15 -19.60
N ASN A 223 -10.28 -3.58 -19.80
CA ASN A 223 -9.79 -4.88 -19.32
C ASN A 223 -9.34 -4.85 -17.85
N ASP A 224 -9.45 -3.72 -17.15
CA ASP A 224 -9.08 -3.64 -15.74
C ASP A 224 -10.08 -4.46 -14.88
N PRO A 225 -9.62 -5.50 -14.17
CA PRO A 225 -10.50 -6.42 -13.44
C PRO A 225 -11.20 -5.76 -12.23
N TYR A 226 -10.80 -4.55 -11.86
CA TYR A 226 -11.38 -3.78 -10.76
C TYR A 226 -12.25 -2.63 -11.23
N LEU A 227 -12.40 -2.45 -12.55
CA LEU A 227 -13.31 -1.49 -13.13
C LEU A 227 -14.75 -2.02 -13.10
N ASN A 228 -15.66 -1.23 -12.56
CA ASN A 228 -17.09 -1.46 -12.69
C ASN A 228 -17.69 -0.34 -13.56
N TYR A 229 -18.36 -0.71 -14.65
CA TYR A 229 -18.95 0.22 -15.60
C TYR A 229 -20.21 -0.37 -16.25
N GLU A 230 -21.07 0.51 -16.77
CA GLU A 230 -22.27 0.13 -17.52
C GLU A 230 -22.40 1.02 -18.76
N ASN A 231 -22.89 0.45 -19.87
CA ASN A 231 -23.18 1.15 -21.12
C ASN A 231 -21.97 1.87 -21.77
N ILE A 232 -20.79 1.28 -21.60
CA ILE A 232 -19.58 1.62 -22.36
C ILE A 232 -19.28 0.43 -23.28
N TYR A 233 -19.11 0.70 -24.57
CA TYR A 233 -18.79 -0.33 -25.56
C TYR A 233 -17.27 -0.60 -25.61
N ASP A 234 -16.88 -1.79 -26.07
CA ASP A 234 -15.49 -2.26 -26.06
C ASP A 234 -14.51 -1.41 -26.90
N ASP A 235 -15.05 -0.58 -27.80
CA ASP A 235 -14.31 0.36 -28.64
C ASP A 235 -14.26 1.80 -28.07
N GLY A 236 -14.84 2.02 -26.89
CA GLY A 236 -14.83 3.29 -26.17
C GLY A 236 -16.00 4.22 -26.47
N TRP A 237 -16.92 3.84 -27.36
CA TRP A 237 -18.20 4.56 -27.47
C TRP A 237 -18.98 4.41 -26.17
N VAL A 238 -19.75 5.44 -25.82
CA VAL A 238 -20.64 5.40 -24.65
C VAL A 238 -22.07 5.67 -25.09
N SER A 239 -23.05 5.09 -24.39
CA SER A 239 -24.45 5.49 -24.58
C SER A 239 -24.68 6.93 -24.06
N SER A 240 -25.90 7.46 -24.20
CA SER A 240 -26.26 8.75 -23.60
C SER A 240 -26.34 8.71 -22.07
N GLN A 241 -26.38 7.52 -21.46
CA GLN A 241 -26.42 7.32 -20.01
C GLN A 241 -25.53 6.15 -19.63
N PHE A 242 -24.37 6.44 -19.05
CA PHE A 242 -23.40 5.42 -18.66
C PHE A 242 -22.88 5.68 -17.26
N SER A 243 -22.33 4.64 -16.65
CA SER A 243 -21.76 4.72 -15.30
C SER A 243 -20.38 4.09 -15.25
N ILE A 244 -19.55 4.59 -14.35
CA ILE A 244 -18.19 4.10 -14.13
C ILE A 244 -17.74 4.36 -12.70
N THR A 245 -17.06 3.39 -12.11
CA THR A 245 -16.46 3.51 -10.77
C THR A 245 -14.97 3.78 -10.87
N LEU A 246 -14.51 4.88 -10.27
CA LEU A 246 -13.10 5.30 -10.23
C LEU A 246 -12.67 5.61 -8.80
N PHE A 247 -11.39 5.44 -8.49
CA PHE A 247 -10.81 5.81 -7.20
C PHE A 247 -9.96 7.07 -7.31
N ASN A 248 -10.28 8.10 -6.53
CA ASN A 248 -9.42 9.26 -6.34
C ASN A 248 -8.41 8.99 -5.22
N PRO A 249 -7.10 8.83 -5.51
CA PRO A 249 -6.07 8.60 -4.49
C PRO A 249 -5.59 9.91 -3.86
N HIS A 250 -5.88 11.05 -4.48
CA HIS A 250 -5.37 12.35 -4.07
C HIS A 250 -6.22 12.94 -2.97
N LYS A 251 -5.59 13.65 -2.02
CA LYS A 251 -6.30 14.39 -0.96
C LYS A 251 -7.31 15.38 -1.55
N GLN A 252 -6.97 15.96 -2.70
CA GLN A 252 -7.76 16.91 -3.45
C GLN A 252 -7.45 16.73 -4.94
N ALA A 253 -8.47 16.43 -5.75
CA ALA A 253 -8.34 16.34 -7.20
C ALA A 253 -9.62 16.80 -7.90
N LYS A 254 -9.51 17.14 -9.18
CA LYS A 254 -10.67 17.47 -10.02
C LYS A 254 -10.98 16.31 -10.96
N LEU A 255 -12.27 16.06 -11.18
CA LEU A 255 -12.72 15.16 -12.23
C LEU A 255 -12.44 15.78 -13.61
N PHE A 256 -11.98 14.99 -14.56
CA PHE A 256 -11.89 15.40 -15.97
C PHE A 256 -12.44 14.32 -16.91
N ILE A 257 -12.88 14.74 -18.10
CA ILE A 257 -13.31 13.89 -19.20
C ILE A 257 -12.67 14.40 -20.49
N LYS A 258 -12.06 13.48 -21.24
CA LYS A 258 -11.60 13.68 -22.60
C LYS A 258 -12.33 12.74 -23.55
N GLY A 259 -12.82 13.26 -24.65
CA GLY A 259 -13.56 12.49 -25.62
C GLY A 259 -13.65 13.18 -26.98
N MET A 260 -14.46 12.60 -27.85
CA MET A 260 -14.78 13.15 -29.16
C MET A 260 -16.28 13.05 -29.41
N TYR A 261 -16.92 14.19 -29.70
CA TYR A 261 -18.29 14.25 -30.18
C TYR A 261 -18.26 14.40 -31.71
N PRO A 262 -18.60 13.38 -32.52
CA PRO A 262 -18.42 13.47 -33.97
C PRO A 262 -19.49 14.35 -34.63
N LEU A 263 -19.19 14.82 -35.85
CA LEU A 263 -20.14 15.43 -36.77
C LEU A 263 -20.57 14.38 -37.80
N ILE A 264 -21.75 13.80 -37.62
CA ILE A 264 -22.29 12.70 -38.44
C ILE A 264 -23.35 13.21 -39.43
N SER A 265 -24.15 14.21 -39.06
CA SER A 265 -25.21 14.78 -39.90
C SER A 265 -25.27 16.29 -39.77
N GLU A 266 -25.69 17.00 -40.82
CA GLU A 266 -25.98 18.44 -40.76
C GLU A 266 -27.17 18.78 -39.84
N THR A 267 -28.08 17.80 -39.64
CA THR A 267 -29.26 17.94 -38.79
C THR A 267 -29.01 17.59 -37.32
N GLN A 268 -27.78 17.16 -36.98
CA GLN A 268 -27.46 16.80 -35.60
C GLN A 268 -27.38 18.04 -34.70
N GLU A 269 -27.54 17.82 -33.40
CA GLU A 269 -27.32 18.87 -32.40
C GLU A 269 -25.87 19.38 -32.45
N LYS A 270 -25.69 20.71 -32.47
CA LYS A 270 -24.34 21.31 -32.60
C LYS A 270 -23.59 21.42 -31.28
N LYS A 271 -24.23 21.01 -30.18
CA LYS A 271 -23.66 21.01 -28.84
C LYS A 271 -24.05 19.73 -28.12
N LEU A 272 -23.18 19.22 -27.28
CA LEU A 272 -23.46 18.11 -26.37
C LEU A 272 -23.30 18.60 -24.93
N SER A 273 -24.41 18.74 -24.20
CA SER A 273 -24.37 18.89 -22.75
C SER A 273 -24.02 17.55 -22.11
N ILE A 274 -22.98 17.55 -21.26
CA ILE A 274 -22.47 16.43 -20.48
C ILE A 274 -22.61 16.79 -19.00
N THR A 275 -23.34 15.96 -18.26
CA THR A 275 -23.50 16.08 -16.81
C THR A 275 -22.90 14.86 -16.13
N VAL A 276 -22.03 15.07 -15.14
CA VAL A 276 -21.50 14.00 -14.29
C VAL A 276 -21.98 14.22 -12.87
N THR A 277 -22.57 13.17 -12.31
CA THR A 277 -23.01 13.15 -10.91
C THR A 277 -22.35 12.03 -10.14
N ALA A 278 -22.13 12.24 -8.84
CA ALA A 278 -21.77 11.19 -7.90
C ALA A 278 -22.43 11.47 -6.57
N GLN A 279 -22.92 10.44 -5.88
CA GLN A 279 -23.50 10.56 -4.53
C GLN A 279 -24.65 11.61 -4.46
N GLY A 280 -25.35 11.84 -5.57
CA GLY A 280 -26.43 12.83 -5.67
C GLY A 280 -26.00 14.26 -5.99
N GLU A 281 -24.70 14.55 -6.07
CA GLU A 281 -24.15 15.87 -6.41
C GLU A 281 -23.70 15.95 -7.86
N THR A 282 -23.82 17.14 -8.47
CA THR A 282 -23.29 17.41 -9.81
C THR A 282 -21.83 17.85 -9.72
N LEU A 283 -20.92 17.01 -10.21
CA LEU A 283 -19.48 17.24 -10.15
C LEU A 283 -18.96 18.01 -11.38
N LEU A 284 -19.61 17.81 -12.52
CA LEU A 284 -19.27 18.42 -13.80
C LEU A 284 -20.54 18.69 -14.59
N LEU A 285 -20.64 19.89 -15.16
CA LEU A 285 -21.63 20.26 -16.17
C LEU A 285 -20.90 21.06 -17.26
N SER A 286 -20.97 20.61 -18.51
CA SER A 286 -20.30 21.29 -19.62
C SER A 286 -21.05 21.10 -20.93
N GLU A 287 -20.92 22.06 -21.84
CA GLU A 287 -21.36 21.93 -23.23
C GLU A 287 -20.13 21.84 -24.13
N VAL A 288 -20.09 20.83 -25.01
CA VAL A 288 -19.00 20.64 -25.98
C VAL A 288 -19.53 20.74 -27.41
N GLN A 289 -18.70 21.22 -28.33
CA GLN A 289 -19.01 21.24 -29.77
C GLN A 289 -18.50 19.96 -30.45
N PRO A 290 -18.96 19.63 -31.67
CA PRO A 290 -18.38 18.55 -32.45
C PRO A 290 -16.86 18.70 -32.60
N GLY A 291 -16.15 17.60 -32.40
CA GLY A 291 -14.69 17.54 -32.32
C GLY A 291 -14.20 16.87 -31.05
N ILE A 292 -12.89 16.97 -30.83
CA ILE A 292 -12.24 16.51 -29.60
C ILE A 292 -12.48 17.55 -28.51
N PHE A 293 -12.78 17.09 -27.30
CA PHE A 293 -12.94 17.94 -26.13
C PHE A 293 -12.16 17.40 -24.93
N ASP A 294 -11.81 18.31 -24.01
CA ASP A 294 -11.16 18.03 -22.73
C ASP A 294 -11.76 18.99 -21.70
N ILE A 295 -12.55 18.45 -20.77
CA ILE A 295 -13.35 19.22 -19.82
C ILE A 295 -13.05 18.75 -18.39
N ALA A 296 -13.08 19.67 -17.44
CA ALA A 296 -12.84 19.38 -16.03
C ALA A 296 -13.92 20.00 -15.14
N GLY A 297 -14.22 19.32 -14.04
CA GLY A 297 -15.15 19.80 -13.02
C GLY A 297 -14.54 20.96 -12.23
N ALA A 298 -15.40 21.86 -11.74
CA ALA A 298 -14.97 22.96 -10.88
C ALA A 298 -14.70 22.49 -9.43
N GLN A 299 -15.45 21.49 -8.97
CA GLN A 299 -15.38 20.96 -7.62
C GLN A 299 -14.08 20.17 -7.40
N VAL A 300 -13.43 20.44 -6.26
CA VAL A 300 -12.31 19.66 -5.76
C VAL A 300 -12.88 18.54 -4.91
N LEU A 301 -12.50 17.31 -5.22
CA LEU A 301 -13.03 16.10 -4.63
C LEU A 301 -12.00 15.50 -3.65
N PRO A 302 -12.44 15.07 -2.45
CA PRO A 302 -11.58 14.37 -1.53
C PRO A 302 -11.16 12.99 -2.06
N LYS A 303 -10.15 12.40 -1.42
CA LYS A 303 -9.76 11.00 -1.62
C LYS A 303 -10.97 10.10 -1.41
N GLY A 304 -11.19 9.14 -2.30
CA GLY A 304 -12.30 8.21 -2.15
C GLY A 304 -12.73 7.50 -3.42
N LEU A 305 -13.68 6.59 -3.23
CA LEU A 305 -14.33 5.83 -4.30
C LEU A 305 -15.54 6.60 -4.85
N TYR A 306 -15.59 6.77 -6.17
CA TYR A 306 -16.64 7.52 -6.85
C TYR A 306 -17.35 6.64 -7.87
N HIS A 307 -18.64 6.42 -7.66
CA HIS A 307 -19.53 5.90 -8.69
C HIS A 307 -20.09 7.08 -9.50
N LEU A 308 -19.50 7.31 -10.67
CA LEU A 308 -19.83 8.40 -11.57
C LEU A 308 -20.99 7.99 -12.48
N LYS A 309 -22.04 8.80 -12.52
CA LYS A 309 -23.13 8.68 -13.51
C LYS A 309 -23.03 9.82 -14.50
N ILE A 310 -22.86 9.49 -15.77
CA ILE A 310 -22.67 10.45 -16.85
C ILE A 310 -23.90 10.42 -17.73
N ASN A 311 -24.47 11.60 -17.99
CA ASN A 311 -25.63 11.77 -18.84
C ASN A 311 -25.31 12.79 -19.92
N THR A 312 -25.69 12.47 -21.15
CA THR A 312 -25.75 13.41 -22.25
C THR A 312 -27.21 13.69 -22.60
N HIS A 313 -27.52 14.93 -22.94
CA HIS A 313 -28.90 15.30 -23.28
C HIS A 313 -29.35 14.76 -24.66
N ALA A 314 -28.40 14.35 -25.51
CA ALA A 314 -28.65 13.84 -26.85
C ALA A 314 -27.84 12.56 -27.09
N ALA A 315 -28.35 11.73 -28.01
CA ALA A 315 -27.63 10.61 -28.60
C ALA A 315 -27.56 10.81 -30.12
N ILE A 316 -26.52 10.26 -30.74
CA ILE A 316 -26.32 10.23 -32.18
C ILE A 316 -26.30 8.76 -32.62
N SER A 317 -26.89 8.47 -33.78
CA SER A 317 -26.75 7.16 -34.41
C SER A 317 -25.44 7.12 -35.20
N LEU A 318 -24.60 6.14 -34.93
CA LEU A 318 -23.43 5.87 -35.75
C LEU A 318 -23.86 5.46 -37.17
N PRO A 319 -23.07 5.76 -38.22
CA PRO A 319 -23.41 5.37 -39.59
C PRO A 319 -23.56 3.85 -39.75
N GLU A 320 -24.34 3.44 -40.73
CA GLU A 320 -24.42 2.03 -41.14
C GLU A 320 -23.03 1.48 -41.50
N PRO A 321 -22.73 0.21 -41.17
CA PRO A 321 -23.63 -0.81 -40.61
C PRO A 321 -23.71 -0.83 -39.07
N ASP A 322 -23.12 0.16 -38.38
CA ASP A 322 -23.02 0.15 -36.91
C ASP A 322 -24.35 0.48 -36.23
N GLY A 323 -24.97 1.62 -36.59
CA GLY A 323 -26.32 2.00 -36.18
C GLY A 323 -26.53 2.26 -34.67
N ARG A 324 -25.53 2.01 -33.81
CA ARG A 324 -25.64 2.23 -32.36
C ARG A 324 -25.98 3.69 -32.05
N ALA A 325 -26.88 3.89 -31.08
CA ALA A 325 -27.16 5.19 -30.49
C ALA A 325 -26.15 5.47 -29.37
N VAL A 326 -25.28 6.45 -29.57
CA VAL A 326 -24.15 6.78 -28.69
C VAL A 326 -24.19 8.24 -28.26
N GLY A 327 -23.60 8.59 -27.12
CA GLY A 327 -23.39 9.98 -26.71
C GLY A 327 -22.16 10.58 -27.41
N PHE A 328 -20.99 9.97 -27.18
CA PHE A 328 -19.70 10.38 -27.73
C PHE A 328 -18.68 9.24 -27.63
N LEU A 329 -17.48 9.43 -28.18
CA LEU A 329 -16.36 8.51 -28.01
C LEU A 329 -15.55 8.93 -26.78
N LEU A 330 -15.58 8.14 -25.70
CA LEU A 330 -14.81 8.41 -24.50
C LEU A 330 -13.36 7.96 -24.70
N GLN A 331 -12.41 8.87 -24.51
CA GLN A 331 -10.98 8.56 -24.63
C GLN A 331 -10.32 8.40 -23.27
N LYS A 332 -10.68 9.27 -22.32
CA LYS A 332 -10.08 9.29 -20.98
C LYS A 332 -11.04 9.91 -19.96
N ILE A 333 -11.08 9.37 -18.75
CA ILE A 333 -11.81 9.94 -17.61
C ILE A 333 -11.04 9.64 -16.32
N GLY A 334 -11.06 10.55 -15.36
CA GLY A 334 -10.38 10.31 -14.08
C GLY A 334 -10.20 11.55 -13.22
N PHE A 335 -9.28 11.45 -12.27
CA PHE A 335 -8.92 12.52 -11.34
C PHE A 335 -7.53 13.10 -11.66
N ILE A 336 -7.39 14.43 -11.56
CA ILE A 336 -6.12 15.17 -11.73
C ILE A 336 -5.89 16.21 -10.63
#